data_AF-J1JNU4-F1
#
_entry.id   AF-J1JNU4-F1
#
_cell.length_a   1.000
_cell.length_b   1.000
_cell.length_c   1.000
_cell.angle_alpha   90.00
_cell.angle_beta   90.00
_cell.angle_gamma   90.00
#
_symmetry.space_group_name_H-M   'P 1'
#
loop_
_entity.id
_entity.type
_entity.pdbx_description
1 polymer ?
#
loop_
_entity_poly.entity_id
_entity_poly.type
_entity_poly.pdbx_seq_one_letter_code
_entity_poly.pdbx_strand_id
1 'polypeptide(L)'
;MIHDPRKKKSKISLIYSCYLRFLALICLGLGVFYWMRLVGVFPGVLWRFDLMPWQWQFLSITLAIIYPIALIGLWMYSLWGIVLWSIAAFTEILAFYCSDFIYQPFIPLFHGILFVAFIILQITKIFLNRYN
;
A
#
# COMPACT_ATOMS: atom_id res chain seq x y z
N MET A 1 -26.30 20.35 22.49
CA MET A 1 -26.10 19.74 21.16
C MET A 1 -25.73 18.27 21.37
N ILE A 2 -26.70 17.35 21.23
CA ILE A 2 -26.50 15.92 21.57
C ILE A 2 -25.69 15.25 20.46
N HIS A 3 -24.54 14.66 20.80
CA HIS A 3 -23.73 13.88 19.87
C HIS A 3 -24.45 12.55 19.56
N ASP A 4 -25.06 12.41 18.38
CA ASP A 4 -25.70 11.16 17.93
C ASP A 4 -24.63 10.11 17.56
N PRO A 5 -24.52 8.98 18.29
CA PRO A 5 -23.50 7.95 18.04
C PRO A 5 -23.65 7.27 16.67
N ARG A 6 -24.87 7.22 16.10
CA ARG A 6 -25.11 6.62 14.77
C ARG A 6 -24.49 7.46 13.65
N LYS A 7 -24.61 8.79 13.74
CA LYS A 7 -23.98 9.71 12.77
C LYS A 7 -22.46 9.62 12.81
N LYS A 8 -21.87 9.43 13.99
CA LYS A 8 -20.42 9.21 14.14
C LYS A 8 -19.98 7.91 13.46
N LYS A 9 -20.71 6.80 13.65
CA LYS A 9 -20.45 5.51 12.96
C LYS A 9 -20.49 5.65 11.44
N SER A 10 -21.52 6.33 10.91
CA SER A 10 -21.65 6.59 9.48
C SER A 10 -20.47 7.38 8.91
N LYS A 11 -20.05 8.48 9.57
CA LYS A 11 -18.91 9.29 9.13
C LYS A 11 -17.59 8.50 9.11
N ILE A 12 -17.30 7.74 10.17
CA ILE A 12 -16.07 6.92 10.23
C ILE A 12 -16.09 5.83 9.16
N SER A 13 -17.23 5.21 8.91
CA SER A 13 -17.39 4.23 7.82
C SER A 13 -17.07 4.85 6.45
N LEU A 14 -17.60 6.06 6.18
CA LEU A 14 -17.33 6.79 4.94
C LEU A 14 -15.83 7.11 4.78
N ILE A 15 -15.19 7.62 5.83
CA ILE A 15 -13.74 7.92 5.82
C ILE A 15 -12.94 6.65 5.54
N TYR A 16 -13.28 5.54 6.19
CA TYR A 16 -12.62 4.25 5.98
C TYR A 16 -12.77 3.75 4.54
N SER A 17 -13.97 3.83 3.97
CA SER A 17 -14.21 3.46 2.56
C SER A 17 -13.43 4.36 1.59
N CYS A 18 -13.39 5.67 1.85
CA CYS A 18 -12.60 6.60 1.05
C CYS A 18 -11.10 6.27 1.13
N TYR A 19 -10.61 5.99 2.34
CA TYR A 19 -9.21 5.59 2.57
C TYR A 19 -8.83 4.32 1.79
N LEU A 20 -9.67 3.28 1.81
CA LEU A 20 -9.40 2.06 1.07
C LEU A 20 -9.39 2.28 -0.46
N ARG A 21 -10.26 3.14 -0.99
CA ARG A 21 -10.22 3.52 -2.42
C ARG A 21 -8.95 4.30 -2.76
N PHE A 22 -8.56 5.22 -1.90
CA PHE A 22 -7.30 5.95 -2.07
C PHE A 22 -6.10 5.00 -2.09
N LEU A 23 -6.06 4.04 -1.16
CA LEU A 23 -5.02 3.03 -1.12
C LEU A 23 -5.01 2.12 -2.35
N ALA A 24 -6.20 1.77 -2.85
CA ALA A 24 -6.35 1.03 -4.09
C ALA A 24 -5.72 1.80 -5.27
N LEU A 25 -5.98 3.11 -5.39
CA LEU A 25 -5.35 3.95 -6.41
C LEU A 25 -3.82 4.06 -6.27
N ILE A 26 -3.29 4.08 -5.04
CA ILE A 26 -1.85 3.99 -4.80
C ILE A 26 -1.30 2.67 -5.33
N CYS A 27 -1.95 1.54 -5.01
CA CYS A 27 -1.57 0.23 -5.55
C CYS A 27 -1.64 0.18 -7.07
N LEU A 28 -2.61 0.87 -7.71
CA LEU A 28 -2.64 1.01 -9.17
C LEU A 28 -1.39 1.74 -9.67
N GLY A 29 -1.06 2.89 -9.08
CA GLY A 29 0.11 3.68 -9.46
C GLY A 29 1.43 2.90 -9.30
N LEU A 30 1.59 2.21 -8.16
CA LEU A 30 2.75 1.35 -7.90
C LEU A 30 2.79 0.14 -8.84
N GLY A 31 1.65 -0.50 -9.10
CA GLY A 31 1.55 -1.59 -10.07
C GLY A 31 2.01 -1.16 -11.47
N VAL A 32 1.52 -0.02 -11.95
CA VAL A 32 1.97 0.57 -13.23
C VAL A 32 3.46 0.91 -13.20
N PHE A 33 3.96 1.47 -12.09
CA PHE A 33 5.38 1.77 -11.91
C PHE A 33 6.28 0.53 -12.05
N TYR A 34 5.93 -0.57 -11.39
CA TYR A 34 6.70 -1.81 -11.52
C TYR A 34 6.55 -2.43 -12.91
N TRP A 35 5.38 -2.36 -13.53
CA TRP A 35 5.20 -2.76 -14.93
C TRP A 35 6.09 -1.97 -15.89
N MET A 36 6.22 -0.65 -15.72
CA MET A 36 7.13 0.17 -16.52
C MET A 36 8.59 -0.28 -16.37
N ARG A 37 9.00 -0.70 -15.16
CA ARG A 37 10.34 -1.28 -14.92
C ARG A 37 10.54 -2.60 -15.64
N LEU A 38 9.54 -3.48 -15.59
CA LEU A 38 9.58 -4.79 -16.28
C LEU A 38 9.68 -4.64 -17.80
N VAL A 39 8.90 -3.73 -18.37
CA VAL A 39 8.95 -3.41 -19.81
C VAL A 39 10.25 -2.70 -20.20
N GLY A 40 10.90 -2.00 -19.25
CA GLY A 40 12.13 -1.26 -19.50
C GLY A 40 11.89 0.06 -20.22
N VAL A 41 10.78 0.75 -19.92
CA VAL A 41 10.38 2.01 -20.56
C VAL A 41 11.46 3.11 -20.42
N PHE A 42 12.14 3.14 -19.27
CA PHE A 42 13.17 4.14 -18.97
C PHE A 42 14.57 3.50 -18.91
N PRO A 43 15.62 4.19 -19.40
CA PRO A 43 16.98 3.72 -19.29
C PRO A 43 17.49 3.85 -17.84
N GLY A 44 18.35 2.92 -17.42
CA GLY A 44 19.04 2.97 -16.13
C GLY A 44 19.10 1.62 -15.42
N VAL A 45 20.16 1.41 -14.63
CA VAL A 45 20.44 0.12 -13.97
C VAL A 45 19.29 -0.36 -13.07
N LEU A 46 18.62 0.56 -12.37
CA LEU A 46 17.47 0.25 -11.51
C LEU A 46 16.10 0.58 -12.14
N TRP A 47 16.09 1.06 -13.38
CA TRP A 47 14.87 1.36 -14.12
C TRP A 47 14.55 0.30 -15.18
N ARG A 48 15.56 -0.43 -15.65
CA ARG A 48 15.43 -1.46 -16.67
C ARG A 48 15.65 -2.83 -16.06
N PHE A 49 14.63 -3.68 -16.14
CA PHE A 49 14.63 -5.00 -15.52
C PHE A 49 15.83 -5.87 -15.92
N ASP A 50 16.23 -5.86 -17.18
CA ASP A 50 17.36 -6.62 -17.71
C ASP A 50 18.73 -6.18 -17.16
N LEU A 51 18.84 -4.92 -16.72
CA LEU A 51 20.06 -4.35 -16.13
C LEU A 51 20.11 -4.46 -14.60
N MET A 52 18.98 -4.78 -13.97
CA MET A 52 18.87 -4.84 -12.51
C MET A 52 19.66 -6.03 -11.93
N PRO A 53 20.30 -5.87 -10.76
CA PRO A 53 20.77 -7.00 -9.98
C PRO A 53 19.63 -7.97 -9.64
N TRP A 54 19.95 -9.26 -9.48
CA TRP A 54 18.95 -10.32 -9.32
C TRP A 54 17.95 -10.06 -8.18
N GLN A 55 18.39 -9.48 -7.04
CA GLN A 55 17.49 -9.14 -5.93
C GLN A 55 16.40 -8.11 -6.34
N TRP A 56 16.74 -7.14 -7.18
CA TRP A 56 15.83 -6.10 -7.65
C TRP A 56 14.91 -6.60 -8.76
N GLN A 57 15.37 -7.55 -9.57
CA GLN A 57 14.54 -8.26 -10.53
C GLN A 57 13.46 -9.06 -9.81
N PHE A 58 13.84 -9.88 -8.82
CA PHE A 58 12.89 -10.67 -8.03
C PHE A 58 11.84 -9.77 -7.37
N LEU A 59 12.30 -8.72 -6.67
CA LEU A 59 11.43 -7.73 -6.04
C LEU A 59 10.45 -7.10 -7.04
N SER A 60 10.93 -6.66 -8.20
CA SER A 60 10.10 -5.96 -9.19
C SER A 60 9.02 -6.86 -9.77
N ILE A 61 9.32 -8.14 -10.05
CA ILE A 61 8.32 -9.11 -10.52
C ILE A 61 7.27 -9.36 -9.44
N THR A 62 7.72 -9.63 -8.21
CA THR A 62 6.81 -9.90 -7.09
C THR A 62 5.85 -8.73 -6.86
N LEU A 63 6.36 -7.51 -6.80
CA LEU A 63 5.54 -6.31 -6.57
C LEU A 63 4.63 -5.98 -7.77
N ALA A 64 5.09 -6.20 -9.00
CA ALA A 64 4.27 -6.04 -10.21
C ALA A 64 3.03 -6.94 -10.23
N ILE A 65 3.06 -8.07 -9.51
CA ILE A 65 1.93 -8.99 -9.36
C ILE A 65 1.08 -8.63 -8.15
N ILE A 66 1.71 -8.38 -7.00
CA ILE A 66 0.98 -8.16 -5.74
C ILE A 66 0.16 -6.87 -5.80
N TYR A 67 0.71 -5.77 -6.33
CA TYR A 67 0.02 -4.48 -6.33
C TYR A 67 -1.31 -4.47 -7.11
N PRO A 68 -1.40 -5.00 -8.34
CA PRO A 68 -2.67 -5.11 -9.05
C PRO A 68 -3.71 -5.97 -8.31
N ILE A 69 -3.28 -7.07 -7.68
CA ILE A 69 -4.21 -7.93 -6.94
C ILE A 69 -4.68 -7.19 -5.67
N ALA A 70 -3.76 -6.59 -4.92
CA ALA A 70 -4.09 -5.76 -3.76
C ALA A 70 -5.05 -4.61 -4.10
N LEU A 71 -4.84 -3.92 -5.23
CA LEU A 71 -5.75 -2.91 -5.78
C LEU A 71 -7.19 -3.43 -5.87
N ILE A 72 -7.40 -4.59 -6.51
CA ILE A 72 -8.74 -5.15 -6.69
C ILE A 72 -9.37 -5.48 -5.33
N GLY A 73 -8.61 -6.11 -4.44
CA GLY A 73 -9.09 -6.47 -3.10
C GLY A 73 -9.47 -5.24 -2.27
N LEU A 74 -8.65 -4.19 -2.30
CA LEU A 74 -8.91 -2.93 -1.60
C LEU A 74 -10.11 -2.19 -2.18
N TRP A 75 -10.27 -2.17 -3.51
CA TRP A 75 -11.39 -1.54 -4.19
C TRP A 75 -12.73 -2.21 -3.83
N MET A 76 -12.71 -3.53 -3.66
CA MET A 76 -13.86 -4.34 -3.23
C MET A 76 -14.04 -4.37 -1.71
N TYR A 77 -13.24 -3.61 -0.94
CA TYR A 77 -13.25 -3.59 0.53
C TYR A 77 -13.00 -4.95 1.18
N SER A 78 -12.27 -5.84 0.51
CA SER A 78 -11.98 -7.18 0.99
C SER A 78 -10.73 -7.23 1.88
N LEU A 79 -10.76 -8.10 2.89
CA LEU A 79 -9.66 -8.28 3.84
C LEU A 79 -8.37 -8.75 3.16
N TRP A 80 -8.47 -9.59 2.13
CA TRP A 80 -7.29 -10.10 1.42
C TRP A 80 -6.52 -8.98 0.69
N GLY A 81 -7.20 -7.92 0.23
CA GLY A 81 -6.55 -6.77 -0.38
C GLY A 81 -5.65 -6.02 0.60
N ILE A 82 -6.09 -5.87 1.85
CA ILE A 82 -5.32 -5.25 2.93
C ILE A 82 -4.09 -6.11 3.26
N VAL A 83 -4.26 -7.43 3.33
CA VAL A 83 -3.15 -8.36 3.61
C VAL A 83 -2.09 -8.26 2.52
N LEU A 84 -2.50 -8.32 1.24
CA LEU A 84 -1.56 -8.23 0.12
C LEU A 84 -0.86 -6.88 0.03
N TRP A 85 -1.59 -5.78 0.22
CA TRP A 85 -0.97 -4.46 0.31
C TRP A 85 0.07 -4.39 1.44
N SER A 86 -0.25 -4.94 2.61
CA SER A 86 0.67 -4.98 3.74
C SER A 86 1.94 -5.79 3.40
N ILE A 87 1.79 -6.97 2.78
CA ILE A 87 2.93 -7.78 2.33
C ILE A 87 3.78 -6.99 1.32
N ALA A 88 3.17 -6.30 0.36
CA ALA A 88 3.90 -5.49 -0.60
C ALA A 88 4.69 -4.36 0.09
N ALA A 89 4.04 -3.61 0.98
CA ALA A 89 4.67 -2.54 1.76
C ALA A 89 5.85 -3.06 2.60
N PHE A 90 5.67 -4.17 3.32
CA PHE A 90 6.75 -4.78 4.10
C PHE A 90 7.89 -5.27 3.22
N THR A 91 7.58 -5.85 2.06
CA THR A 91 8.61 -6.33 1.12
C THR A 91 9.43 -5.16 0.57
N GLU A 92 8.81 -4.04 0.22
CA GLU A 92 9.53 -2.82 -0.19
C GLU A 92 10.38 -2.21 0.93
N ILE A 93 9.84 -2.14 2.16
CA ILE A 93 10.57 -1.64 3.33
C ILE A 93 11.78 -2.54 3.63
N LEU A 94 11.59 -3.86 3.57
CA LEU A 94 12.67 -4.82 3.80
C LEU A 94 13.74 -4.73 2.71
N ALA A 95 13.32 -4.60 1.44
CA ALA A 95 14.25 -4.41 0.33
C ALA A 95 15.11 -3.16 0.49
N PHE A 96 14.55 -2.06 1.01
CA PHE A 96 15.31 -0.86 1.37
C PHE A 96 16.35 -1.17 2.45
N TYR A 97 15.95 -1.82 3.55
CA TYR A 97 16.86 -2.11 4.67
C TYR A 97 17.98 -3.10 4.30
N CYS A 98 17.68 -4.09 3.45
CA CYS A 98 18.65 -5.08 2.99
C CYS A 98 19.55 -4.58 1.85
N SER A 99 19.25 -3.42 1.26
CA SER A 99 20.11 -2.82 0.26
C SER A 99 21.09 -1.85 0.94
N ASP A 100 22.38 -1.96 0.65
CA ASP A 100 23.42 -1.00 1.08
C ASP A 100 23.22 0.42 0.45
N PHE A 101 22.10 0.65 -0.22
CA PHE A 101 21.83 1.82 -1.04
C PHE A 101 21.14 2.93 -0.22
N ILE A 102 21.81 4.08 -0.12
CA ILE A 102 21.38 5.33 0.53
C ILE A 102 20.19 6.03 -0.18
N TYR A 103 19.63 5.47 -1.26
CA TYR A 103 19.10 6.33 -2.31
C TYR A 103 17.66 6.85 -2.19
N GLN A 104 16.79 6.39 -1.29
CA GLN A 104 15.45 7.00 -1.16
C GLN A 104 14.68 6.58 0.10
N PRO A 105 14.86 7.26 1.26
CA PRO A 105 14.07 7.02 2.47
C PRO A 105 12.57 7.34 2.28
N PHE A 106 12.22 7.96 1.15
CA PHE A 106 10.85 8.34 0.80
C PHE A 106 9.88 7.16 0.72
N ILE A 107 10.30 6.02 0.14
CA ILE A 107 9.40 4.87 -0.06
C ILE A 107 9.02 4.22 1.29
N PRO A 108 9.96 3.87 2.18
CA PRO A 108 9.61 3.36 3.51
C PRO A 108 8.78 4.34 4.32
N LEU A 109 9.11 5.64 4.26
CA LEU A 109 8.35 6.69 4.96
C LEU A 109 6.91 6.76 4.45
N PHE A 110 6.72 6.72 3.13
CA PHE A 110 5.40 6.74 2.50
C PHE A 110 4.54 5.55 2.95
N HIS A 111 5.07 4.32 2.89
CA HIS A 111 4.36 3.14 3.39
C HIS A 111 4.09 3.23 4.89
N GLY A 112 5.04 3.73 5.68
CA GLY A 112 4.87 3.92 7.12
C GLY A 112 3.70 4.85 7.45
N ILE A 113 3.58 5.99 6.75
CA ILE A 113 2.48 6.94 6.93
C ILE A 113 1.12 6.29 6.62
N LEU A 114 1.03 5.55 5.51
CA LEU A 114 -0.19 4.83 5.15
C LEU A 114 -0.54 3.76 6.20
N PHE A 115 0.45 3.00 6.68
CA PHE A 115 0.23 1.99 7.71
C PHE A 115 -0.28 2.59 9.02
N VAL A 116 0.32 3.69 9.47
CA VAL A 116 -0.13 4.41 10.67
C VAL A 116 -1.56 4.91 10.50
N ALA A 117 -1.89 5.53 9.36
CA ALA A 117 -3.24 5.99 9.07
C ALA A 117 -4.26 4.84 9.09
N PHE A 118 -3.91 3.69 8.51
CA PHE A 118 -4.73 2.48 8.54
C PHE A 118 -4.98 1.98 9.96
N ILE A 119 -3.93 1.87 10.79
CA ILE A 119 -4.05 1.40 12.17
C ILE A 119 -4.94 2.34 13.00
N ILE A 120 -4.76 3.66 12.87
CA ILE A 120 -5.60 4.65 13.57
C ILE A 120 -7.09 4.47 13.19
N LEU A 121 -7.38 4.29 11.90
CA LEU A 121 -8.75 4.07 11.44
C LEU A 121 -9.33 2.75 11.96
N GLN A 122 -8.55 1.68 11.96
CA GLN A 122 -9.00 0.37 12.46
C GLN A 122 -9.27 0.40 13.97
N ILE A 123 -8.36 0.99 14.75
CA ILE A 123 -8.53 1.17 16.20
C ILE A 123 -9.78 2.01 16.47
N THR A 124 -9.97 3.12 15.75
CA THR A 124 -11.15 3.99 15.90
C THR A 124 -12.45 3.23 15.62
N LYS A 125 -12.50 2.39 14.58
CA LYS A 125 -13.66 1.55 14.26
C LYS A 125 -13.95 0.54 15.35
N ILE A 126 -12.93 -0.15 15.87
CA ILE A 126 -13.07 -1.15 16.94
C ILE A 126 -13.63 -0.50 18.21
N PHE A 127 -13.05 0.63 18.64
CA PHE A 127 -13.55 1.36 19.81
C PHE A 127 -15.00 1.81 19.63
N LEU A 128 -15.34 2.36 18.47
CA LEU A 128 -16.70 2.83 18.20
C LEU A 128 -17.72 1.67 18.16
N ASN A 129 -17.29 0.46 17.81
CA ASN A 129 -18.13 -0.72 17.85
C ASN A 129 -18.32 -1.29 19.26
N ARG A 130 -17.33 -1.12 20.15
CA ARG A 130 -17.32 -1.72 21.50
C ARG A 130 -18.11 -0.93 22.56
N TYR A 131 -18.30 0.37 22.38
CA TYR A 131 -18.99 1.25 23.36
C TYR A 131 -20.49 1.47 23.08
N ASN A 132 -21.09 0.66 22.22
CA ASN A 132 -22.50 0.71 21.82
C ASN A 132 -23.04 -0.72 21.74
#